data_AF-A0A381XR46-F1
#
_entry.id   AF-A0A381XR46-F1
#
_cell.length_a   1.000
_cell.length_b   1.000
_cell.length_c   1.000
_cell.angle_alpha   90.00
_cell.angle_beta   90.00
_cell.angle_gamma   90.00
#
_symmetry.space_group_name_H-M   'P 1'
#
loop_
_entity.id
_entity.type
_entity.pdbx_description
1 polymer ?
#
loop_
_entity_poly.entity_id
_entity_poly.type
_entity_poly.pdbx_seq_one_letter_code
_entity_poly.pdbx_strand_id
1 'polypeptide(L)'
;MYDRFDLEEEIMNIWQTEDDLDAITHRIMEDPDPIPNKEIANLIISVSKIHDLRCQKLYDVFEKMVHDNCFTNKETPLDYRGVPLVE
;
A
#
# COMPACT_ATOMS: atom_id res chain seq x y z
N MET A 1 14.85 5.30 11.46
CA MET A 1 13.67 6.09 11.82
C MET A 1 12.99 6.39 10.52
N TYR A 2 11.73 5.98 10.37
CA TYR A 2 10.98 6.24 9.15
C TYR A 2 10.51 7.69 9.13
N ASP A 3 10.45 8.28 7.94
CA ASP A 3 9.89 9.59 7.69
C ASP A 3 8.80 9.56 6.62
N ARG A 4 8.29 10.75 6.26
CA ARG A 4 7.18 10.87 5.30
C ARG A 4 7.51 10.31 3.91
N PHE A 5 8.78 10.30 3.50
CA PHE A 5 9.19 9.80 2.19
C PHE A 5 9.20 8.27 2.17
N ASP A 6 9.57 7.63 3.28
CA ASP A 6 9.42 6.17 3.42
C ASP A 6 7.95 5.75 3.31
N LEU A 7 7.05 6.51 3.96
CA LEU A 7 5.61 6.27 3.86
C LEU A 7 5.09 6.50 2.43
N GLU A 8 5.53 7.57 1.77
CA GLU A 8 5.19 7.86 0.38
C GLU A 8 5.65 6.74 -0.55
N GLU A 9 6.87 6.23 -0.39
CA GLU A 9 7.41 5.12 -1.17
C GLU A 9 6.54 3.86 -1.05
N GLU A 10 6.12 3.48 0.17
CA GLU A 10 5.25 2.30 0.34
C GLU A 10 3.84 2.50 -0.24
N ILE A 11 3.30 3.72 -0.20
CA ILE A 11 2.04 4.04 -0.87
C ILE A 11 2.21 3.88 -2.39
N MET A 12 3.31 4.40 -2.96
CA MET A 12 3.62 4.25 -4.38
C MET A 12 3.80 2.79 -4.80
N ASN A 13 4.39 1.96 -3.93
CA ASN A 13 4.52 0.52 -4.18
C ASN A 13 3.16 -0.18 -4.28
N ILE A 14 2.15 0.25 -3.52
CA ILE A 14 0.79 -0.32 -3.61
C ILE A 14 0.14 0.03 -4.94
N TRP A 15 0.35 1.24 -5.47
CA TRP A 15 -0.21 1.65 -6.76
C TRP A 15 0.27 0.77 -7.93
N GLN A 16 1.44 0.13 -7.83
CA GLN A 16 1.92 -0.82 -8.84
C GLN A 16 0.98 -2.03 -9.04
N THR A 17 0.06 -2.31 -8.11
CA THR A 17 -0.95 -3.37 -8.29
C THR A 17 -1.87 -3.09 -9.48
N GLU A 18 -2.10 -1.82 -9.83
CA GLU A 18 -2.85 -1.46 -11.04
C GLU A 18 -2.09 -1.94 -12.30
N ASP A 19 -0.79 -1.62 -12.40
CA ASP A 19 0.06 -2.05 -13.51
C ASP A 19 0.11 -3.59 -13.63
N ASP A 20 0.19 -4.30 -12.49
CA ASP A 20 0.18 -5.76 -12.44
C ASP A 20 -1.13 -6.35 -13.03
N LEU A 21 -2.27 -5.72 -12.75
CA LEU A 21 -3.59 -6.15 -13.25
C LEU A 21 -3.77 -5.79 -14.73
N ASP A 22 -3.26 -4.65 -15.17
CA ASP A 22 -3.28 -4.24 -16.57
C ASP A 22 -2.47 -5.20 -17.44
N ALA A 23 -1.30 -5.63 -16.97
CA ALA A 23 -0.50 -6.64 -17.66
C ALA A 23 -1.25 -7.98 -17.83
N ILE A 24 -1.97 -8.43 -16.79
CA ILE A 24 -2.81 -9.62 -16.87
C ILE A 24 -3.95 -9.41 -17.88
N THR A 25 -4.60 -8.27 -17.83
CA THR A 25 -5.73 -7.93 -18.71
C THR A 25 -5.30 -7.91 -20.18
N HIS A 26 -4.19 -7.23 -20.49
CA HIS A 26 -3.61 -7.19 -21.83
C HIS A 26 -3.29 -8.60 -22.35
N ARG A 27 -2.68 -9.45 -21.52
CA ARG A 27 -2.38 -10.84 -21.88
C ARG A 27 -3.63 -11.69 -22.15
N ILE A 28 -4.75 -11.41 -21.48
CA ILE A 28 -6.03 -12.09 -21.72
C ILE A 28 -6.70 -11.60 -23.01
N MET A 29 -6.60 -10.30 -23.31
CA MET A 29 -7.32 -9.67 -24.42
C MET A 29 -6.59 -9.75 -25.77
N GLU A 30 -5.26 -9.70 -25.77
CA GLU A 30 -4.48 -9.49 -27.01
C GLU A 30 -3.74 -10.73 -27.52
N ASP A 31 -3.56 -11.76 -26.69
CA ASP A 31 -2.82 -12.94 -27.09
C ASP A 31 -3.71 -13.92 -27.89
N PRO A 32 -3.28 -14.37 -29.08
CA PRO A 32 -4.05 -15.32 -29.88
C PRO A 32 -4.28 -16.68 -29.19
N ASP A 33 -3.44 -17.05 -28.21
CA ASP A 33 -3.59 -18.29 -27.45
C ASP A 33 -4.33 -18.04 -26.11
N PRO A 34 -5.56 -18.57 -25.96
CA PRO A 34 -6.36 -18.36 -24.76
C PRO A 34 -5.70 -18.99 -23.54
N ILE A 35 -5.54 -18.21 -22.47
CA ILE A 35 -5.07 -18.73 -21.18
C ILE A 35 -6.19 -19.57 -20.55
N PRO A 36 -5.88 -20.77 -20.02
CA PRO A 36 -6.84 -21.52 -19.22
C PRO A 36 -7.31 -20.73 -17.99
N ASN A 37 -8.62 -20.78 -17.69
CA ASN A 37 -9.19 -20.07 -16.54
C ASN A 37 -8.48 -20.35 -15.20
N LYS A 38 -7.97 -21.57 -15.01
CA LYS A 38 -7.20 -21.94 -13.81
C LYS A 38 -5.91 -21.14 -13.69
N GLU A 39 -5.24 -20.87 -14.80
CA GLU A 39 -4.00 -20.12 -14.82
C GLU A 39 -4.26 -18.62 -14.62
N ILE A 40 -5.33 -18.08 -15.22
CA ILE A 40 -5.82 -16.71 -14.91
C ILE A 40 -6.10 -16.56 -13.41
N ALA A 41 -6.81 -17.51 -12.81
CA ALA A 41 -7.10 -17.49 -11.38
C ALA A 41 -5.82 -17.51 -10.52
N ASN A 42 -4.82 -18.30 -10.90
CA ASN A 42 -3.54 -18.34 -10.20
C ASN A 42 -2.78 -17.00 -10.29
N LEU A 43 -2.82 -16.33 -11.45
CA LEU A 43 -2.20 -15.01 -11.63
C LEU A 43 -2.86 -13.98 -10.72
N ILE A 44 -4.20 -13.92 -10.72
CA ILE A 44 -4.96 -12.99 -9.87
C ILE A 44 -4.71 -13.26 -8.37
N ILE A 45 -4.69 -14.53 -7.95
CA ILE A 45 -4.36 -14.90 -6.55
C ILE A 45 -2.94 -14.44 -6.19
N SER A 46 -2.00 -14.54 -7.12
CA SER A 46 -0.61 -14.11 -6.90
C SER A 46 -0.53 -12.60 -6.73
N VAL A 47 -1.19 -11.82 -7.58
CA VAL A 47 -1.28 -10.36 -7.47
C VAL A 47 -1.96 -9.94 -6.16
N SER A 48 -3.06 -10.61 -5.78
CA SER A 48 -3.75 -10.34 -4.52
C SER A 48 -2.85 -10.56 -3.30
N LYS A 49 -2.04 -11.62 -3.30
CA LYS A 49 -1.06 -11.88 -2.22
C LYS A 49 0.06 -10.83 -2.18
N ILE A 50 0.55 -10.41 -3.34
CA ILE A 50 1.58 -9.37 -3.43
C ILE A 50 1.02 -8.04 -2.89
N HIS A 51 -0.20 -7.69 -3.26
CA HIS A 51 -0.89 -6.51 -2.75
C HIS A 51 -1.02 -6.55 -1.21
N ASP A 52 -1.44 -7.68 -0.64
CA ASP A 52 -1.53 -7.87 0.81
C ASP A 52 -0.18 -7.66 1.52
N LEU A 53 0.90 -8.21 0.95
CA LEU A 53 2.26 -8.03 1.48
C LEU A 53 2.73 -6.56 1.41
N ARG A 54 2.43 -5.85 0.32
CA ARG A 54 2.71 -4.41 0.17
C ARG A 54 1.93 -3.59 1.21
N CYS A 55 0.65 -3.91 1.42
CA CYS A 55 -0.20 -3.27 2.43
C CYS A 55 0.30 -3.52 3.85
N GLN A 56 0.74 -4.73 4.18
CA GLN A 56 1.32 -5.03 5.50
C GLN A 56 2.58 -4.18 5.73
N LYS A 57 3.47 -4.09 4.74
CA LYS A 57 4.69 -3.27 4.85
C LYS A 57 4.36 -1.78 5.01
N LEU A 58 3.41 -1.25 4.24
CA LEU A 58 2.91 0.11 4.43
C LEU A 58 2.40 0.31 5.86
N TYR A 59 1.62 -0.63 6.36
CA TYR A 59 1.05 -0.56 7.71
C TYR A 59 2.14 -0.57 8.78
N ASP A 60 3.17 -1.39 8.64
CA ASP A 60 4.31 -1.45 9.57
C ASP A 60 5.06 -0.10 9.61
N VAL A 61 5.28 0.54 8.45
CA VAL A 61 5.89 1.88 8.36
C VAL A 61 5.01 2.92 9.04
N PHE A 62 3.71 2.92 8.73
CA PHE A 62 2.73 3.81 9.34
C PHE A 62 2.68 3.66 10.87
N GLU A 63 2.54 2.44 11.38
CA GLU A 63 2.47 2.14 12.81
C GLU A 63 3.75 2.63 13.52
N LYS A 64 4.91 2.41 12.91
CA LYS A 64 6.18 2.88 13.46
C LYS A 64 6.26 4.41 13.52
N MET A 65 5.79 5.11 12.48
CA MET A 65 5.72 6.58 12.48
C MET A 65 4.75 7.13 13.51
N VAL A 66 3.62 6.46 13.76
CA VAL A 66 2.69 6.81 14.84
C VAL A 66 3.38 6.65 16.19
N HIS A 67 4.03 5.52 16.44
CA HIS A 67 4.80 5.29 17.67
C HIS A 67 5.89 6.34 17.90
N ASP A 68 6.55 6.79 16.82
CA ASP A 68 7.61 7.78 16.88
C ASP A 68 7.07 9.24 16.90
N ASN A 69 5.74 9.42 17.01
CA ASN A 69 5.03 10.71 17.04
C ASN A 69 5.29 11.63 15.83
N CYS A 70 5.59 11.04 14.66
CA CYS A 70 5.92 11.78 13.44
C CYS A 70 4.76 12.63 12.88
N PHE A 71 3.53 12.41 13.33
CA PHE A 71 2.32 13.12 12.88
C PHE A 71 1.86 14.23 13.84
N THR A 72 2.63 14.54 14.88
CA THR A 72 2.27 15.58 15.85
C THR A 72 2.82 16.95 15.42
N ASN A 73 1.98 18.00 15.49
CA ASN A 73 2.46 19.36 15.32
C ASN A 73 3.11 19.83 16.64
N LYS A 74 4.43 20.01 16.65
CA LYS A 74 5.19 20.40 17.87
C LYS A 74 4.76 21.73 18.46
N GLU A 75 4.08 22.57 17.69
CA GLU A 75 3.63 23.91 18.12
C GLU A 75 2.27 23.88 18.83
N THR A 76 1.51 22.79 18.72
CA THR A 76 0.18 22.67 19.33
C THR A 76 0.22 21.58 20.40
N PRO A 77 0.13 21.91 21.69
CA PRO A 77 0.01 20.90 22.74
C PRO A 77 -1.27 20.08 22.49
N LEU A 78 -1.16 18.76 22.39
CA LEU A 78 -2.29 17.84 22.16
C LEU A 78 -2.55 16.98 23.40
N ASP A 79 -3.80 16.54 23.60
CA ASP A 79 -4.15 15.49 24.55
C ASP A 79 -3.71 14.11 24.05
N TYR A 80 -3.92 13.05 24.87
CA TYR A 80 -3.52 11.68 24.54
C TYR A 80 -4.25 11.08 23.32
N ARG A 81 -5.27 11.76 22.78
CA ARG A 81 -6.04 11.37 21.58
C ARG A 81 -5.67 12.23 20.37
N GLY A 82 -4.71 13.14 20.51
CA GLY A 82 -4.31 14.06 19.44
C GLY A 82 -5.21 15.30 19.29
N VAL A 83 -6.04 15.63 20.29
CA VAL A 83 -6.90 16.82 20.28
C VAL A 83 -6.13 18.03 20.83
N PRO A 84 -6.14 19.21 20.18
CA PRO A 84 -5.52 20.42 20.73
C PRO A 84 -5.98 20.74 22.15
N LEU A 85 -5.03 21.00 23.04
CA LEU A 85 -5.27 21.41 24.43
C LEU A 85 -5.67 22.89 24.55
N VAL A 86 -5.48 23.66 23.49
CA VAL A 86 -5.91 25.06 23.34
C VAL A 86 -6.72 25.20 22.05
N GLU A 87 -7.86 25.89 22.14
CA GLU A 87 -8.81 26.17 21.04
C GLU A 87 -8.18 26.92 19.86
#